data_AF-A0AAD9U725-F1
#
_entry.id   AF-A0AAD9U725-F1
#
_cell.length_a   1.000
_cell.length_b   1.000
_cell.length_c   1.000
_cell.angle_alpha   90.00
_cell.angle_beta   90.00
_cell.angle_gamma   90.00
#
_symmetry.space_group_name_H-M   'P 1'
#
loop_
_entity.id
_entity.type
_entity.pdbx_description
1 polymer ?
#
loop_
_entity_poly.entity_id
_entity_poly.type
_entity_poly.pdbx_seq_one_letter_code
_entity_poly.pdbx_strand_id
1 'polypeptide(L)'
;MGYVSRAARDRGSQVLGFVPKPMAAANNIGKTNGEELVVSGMQERLTAMLHHADAFIALPGGFGNIEEIFTMASWVQLHIHEKPIKC
;
A
#
# COMPACT_ATOMS: atom_id res chain seq x y z
N MET A 1 -8.42 4.41 -3.12
CA MET A 1 -7.50 3.61 -3.95
C MET A 1 -8.18 2.72 -5.02
N GLY A 2 -9.49 2.84 -5.26
CA GLY A 2 -10.21 1.91 -6.17
C GLY A 2 -9.95 2.12 -7.67
N TYR A 3 -9.56 3.31 -8.11
CA TYR A 3 -9.39 3.61 -9.54
C TYR A 3 -8.13 2.98 -10.14
N VAL A 4 -6.98 3.14 -9.48
CA VAL A 4 -5.69 2.61 -9.97
C VAL A 4 -5.69 1.09 -9.98
N SER A 5 -6.18 0.47 -8.90
CA SER A 5 -6.30 -0.99 -8.80
C SER A 5 -7.24 -1.56 -9.86
N ARG A 6 -8.37 -0.90 -10.13
CA ARG A 6 -9.29 -1.28 -11.21
C ARG A 6 -8.62 -1.17 -12.58
N ALA A 7 -8.01 -0.03 -12.89
CA ALA A 7 -7.36 0.19 -14.19
C ALA A 7 -6.23 -0.80 -14.46
N ALA A 8 -5.44 -1.17 -13.44
CA ALA A 8 -4.40 -2.19 -13.54
C ALA A 8 -5.00 -3.58 -13.81
N ARG A 9 -6.02 -3.98 -13.04
CA ARG A 9 -6.72 -5.27 -13.22
C ARG A 9 -7.36 -5.37 -14.60
N ASP A 10 -8.04 -4.32 -15.05
CA ASP A 10 -8.72 -4.27 -16.35
C ASP A 10 -7.73 -4.40 -17.52
N ARG A 11 -6.45 -4.08 -17.31
CA ARG A 11 -5.35 -4.30 -18.25
C ARG A 11 -4.64 -5.65 -18.08
N GLY A 12 -5.17 -6.55 -17.25
CA GLY A 12 -4.64 -7.88 -17.02
C GLY A 12 -3.50 -7.96 -16.00
N SER A 13 -3.20 -6.88 -15.27
CA SER A 13 -2.20 -6.91 -14.20
C SER A 13 -2.75 -7.55 -12.92
N GLN A 14 -1.88 -8.23 -12.18
CA GLN A 14 -2.20 -8.72 -10.84
C GLN A 14 -2.23 -7.57 -9.84
N VAL A 15 -3.17 -7.62 -8.91
CA VAL A 15 -3.36 -6.60 -7.88
C VAL A 15 -3.42 -7.31 -6.53
N LEU A 16 -2.54 -6.92 -5.62
CA LEU A 16 -2.52 -7.35 -4.23
C LEU A 16 -2.77 -6.15 -3.32
N GLY A 17 -3.83 -6.22 -2.52
CA GLY A 17 -4.17 -5.24 -1.49
C GLY A 17 -3.72 -5.69 -0.11
N PHE A 18 -3.23 -4.77 0.72
CA PHE A 18 -2.90 -5.03 2.12
C PHE A 18 -3.89 -4.33 3.02
N VAL A 19 -4.65 -5.10 3.82
CA VAL A 19 -5.80 -4.62 4.57
C VAL A 19 -5.59 -4.84 6.06
N PRO A 20 -5.50 -3.78 6.89
CA PRO A 20 -5.44 -3.93 8.34
C PRO A 20 -6.75 -4.49 8.92
N LYS A 21 -6.65 -5.41 9.89
CA LYS A 21 -7.81 -5.96 10.63
C LYS A 21 -8.78 -4.89 11.15
N PRO A 22 -8.34 -3.76 11.75
CA PRO A 22 -9.26 -2.72 12.21
C PRO A 22 -10.10 -2.10 11.09
N MET A 23 -9.54 -2.00 9.87
CA MET A 23 -10.25 -1.47 8.71
C MET A 23 -11.22 -2.48 8.11
N ALA A 24 -10.85 -3.77 8.13
CA ALA A 24 -11.74 -4.85 7.72
C ALA A 24 -12.97 -4.98 8.60
N ALA A 25 -12.81 -4.82 9.92
CA ALA A 25 -13.92 -4.84 10.87
C ALA A 25 -14.89 -3.66 10.68
N ALA A 26 -14.42 -2.53 10.14
CA ALA A 26 -15.21 -1.30 9.99
C ALA A 26 -16.11 -1.29 8.73
N ASN A 27 -16.17 -2.37 7.93
CA ASN A 27 -16.89 -2.44 6.64
C ASN A 27 -16.55 -1.30 5.65
N ASN A 28 -15.42 -0.63 5.85
CA ASN A 28 -15.04 0.54 5.06
C ASN A 28 -14.17 0.15 3.83
N ILE A 29 -14.23 -1.13 3.44
CA ILE A 29 -13.50 -1.68 2.31
C ILE A 29 -14.45 -1.69 1.13
N GLY A 30 -14.12 -0.93 0.09
CA GLY A 30 -14.84 -0.99 -1.18
C GLY A 30 -14.71 -2.35 -1.86
N LYS A 31 -15.26 -2.48 -3.08
CA LYS A 31 -15.08 -3.71 -3.87
C LYS A 31 -13.60 -4.01 -4.07
N THR A 32 -13.21 -5.25 -3.77
CA THR A 32 -11.86 -5.76 -3.98
C THR A 32 -11.59 -5.87 -5.48
N ASN A 33 -10.45 -5.36 -5.95
CA ASN A 33 -10.04 -5.40 -7.35
C ASN A 33 -8.93 -6.44 -7.59
N GLY A 34 -8.69 -7.34 -6.64
CA GLY A 34 -7.57 -8.28 -6.65
C GLY A 34 -7.60 -9.22 -5.46
N GLU A 35 -6.46 -9.83 -5.16
CA GLU A 35 -6.24 -10.56 -3.92
C GLU A 35 -6.01 -9.58 -2.77
N GLU A 36 -6.37 -9.99 -1.56
CA GLU A 36 -6.17 -9.18 -0.36
C GLU A 36 -5.47 -9.99 0.72
N LEU A 37 -4.43 -9.40 1.29
CA LEU A 37 -3.72 -9.92 2.45
C LEU A 37 -4.14 -9.11 3.68
N VAL A 38 -4.83 -9.79 4.61
CA VAL A 38 -5.24 -9.18 5.88
C VAL A 38 -4.08 -9.21 6.87
N VAL A 39 -3.66 -8.03 7.33
CA VAL A 39 -2.56 -7.85 8.30
C VAL A 39 -3.10 -7.37 9.64
N SER A 40 -2.36 -7.59 10.72
CA SER A 40 -2.79 -7.23 12.07
C SER A 40 -3.00 -5.74 12.28
N GLY A 41 -2.22 -4.89 11.60
CA GLY A 41 -2.27 -3.43 11.78
C GLY A 41 -1.47 -2.66 10.73
N MET A 42 -1.35 -1.35 10.95
CA MET A 42 -0.71 -0.42 10.00
C MET A 42 0.79 -0.64 9.85
N GLN A 43 1.51 -0.96 10.93
CA GLN A 43 2.95 -1.24 10.85
C GLN A 43 3.23 -2.49 10.03
N GLU A 44 2.51 -3.58 10.29
CA GLU A 44 2.63 -4.81 9.49
C GLU A 44 2.23 -4.57 8.03
N ARG A 45 1.24 -3.71 7.77
CA ARG A 45 0.87 -3.30 6.40
C ARG A 45 2.06 -2.69 5.67
N LEU A 46 2.76 -1.74 6.28
CA LEU A 46 3.92 -1.08 5.67
C LEU A 46 5.07 -2.07 5.43
N THR A 47 5.37 -2.93 6.41
CA THR A 47 6.41 -3.96 6.26
C THR A 47 6.07 -4.99 5.18
N ALA A 48 4.81 -5.42 5.10
CA ALA A 48 4.34 -6.32 4.05
C ALA A 48 4.44 -5.66 2.67
N MET A 49 4.00 -4.41 2.53
CA MET A 49 4.17 -3.64 1.30
C MET A 49 5.65 -3.53 0.91
N LEU A 50 6.53 -3.26 1.88
CA LEU A 50 7.97 -3.21 1.65
C LEU A 50 8.52 -4.55 1.18
N HIS A 51 8.08 -5.68 1.74
CA HIS A 51 8.56 -6.99 1.32
C HIS A 51 8.14 -7.32 -0.12
N HIS A 52 6.94 -6.95 -0.53
CA HIS A 52 6.36 -7.29 -1.83
C HIS A 52 6.63 -6.26 -2.96
N ALA A 53 7.03 -5.03 -2.65
CA ALA A 53 7.23 -3.98 -3.64
C ALA A 53 8.69 -3.86 -4.08
N ASP A 54 8.96 -3.57 -5.35
CA ASP A 54 10.30 -3.18 -5.82
C ASP A 54 10.50 -1.67 -5.83
N ALA A 55 9.40 -0.91 -5.86
CA ALA A 55 9.38 0.54 -5.90
C ALA A 55 8.09 1.08 -5.27
N PHE A 56 8.12 2.33 -4.84
CA PHE A 56 6.97 3.04 -4.29
C PHE A 56 6.60 4.24 -5.16
N ILE A 57 5.31 4.38 -5.44
CA ILE A 57 4.75 5.54 -6.15
C ILE A 57 3.66 6.14 -5.27
N ALA A 58 3.88 7.38 -4.89
CA ALA A 58 2.91 8.23 -4.24
C ALA A 58 2.00 8.87 -5.29
N LEU A 59 0.70 8.78 -5.09
CA LEU A 59 -0.29 9.52 -5.87
C LEU A 59 -0.92 10.60 -4.99
N PRO A 60 -1.57 11.63 -5.56
CA PRO A 60 -2.29 12.62 -4.76
C PRO A 60 -3.28 11.95 -3.80
N GLY A 61 -3.19 12.30 -2.51
CA GLY A 61 -3.94 11.64 -1.44
C GLY A 61 -3.95 12.46 -0.15
N GLY A 62 -4.69 11.97 0.85
CA GLY A 62 -4.80 12.61 2.16
C GLY A 62 -3.67 12.24 3.13
N PHE A 63 -3.88 12.54 4.42
CA PHE A 63 -2.88 12.33 5.48
C PHE A 63 -2.34 10.90 5.57
N GLY A 64 -3.18 9.88 5.36
CA GLY A 64 -2.72 8.49 5.38
C GLY A 64 -1.66 8.19 4.31
N ASN A 65 -1.83 8.73 3.09
CA ASN A 65 -0.84 8.58 2.03
C ASN A 65 0.45 9.35 2.35
N ILE A 66 0.32 10.54 2.95
CA ILE A 66 1.48 11.34 3.39
C ILE A 66 2.28 10.55 4.45
N GLU A 67 1.61 9.98 5.45
CA GLU A 67 2.25 9.15 6.48
C GLU A 67 2.98 7.95 5.87
N GLU A 68 2.33 7.21 4.97
CA GLU A 68 2.92 6.04 4.31
C GLU A 68 4.22 6.40 3.55
N ILE A 69 4.21 7.52 2.81
CA ILE A 69 5.36 7.97 2.02
C ILE A 69 6.51 8.44 2.91
N PHE A 70 6.21 9.24 3.93
CA PHE A 70 7.25 9.71 4.86
C PHE A 70 7.89 8.54 5.62
N THR A 71 7.10 7.55 6.03
CA THR A 71 7.64 6.36 6.69
C THR A 71 8.59 5.58 5.76
N MET A 72 8.22 5.36 4.50
CA MET A 72 9.11 4.71 3.52
C MET A 72 10.37 5.54 3.24
N ALA A 73 10.23 6.86 3.10
CA ALA A 73 11.37 7.75 2.89
C ALA A 73 12.34 7.77 4.09
N SER A 74 11.81 7.77 5.32
CA SER A 74 12.62 7.64 6.53
C SER A 74 13.35 6.31 6.59
N TRP A 75 12.73 5.21 6.14
CA TRP A 75 13.38 3.90 6.08
C TRP A 75 14.52 3.84 5.05
N VAL A 76 14.42 4.57 3.94
CA VAL A 76 15.57 4.78 3.03
C VAL A 76 16.70 5.52 3.73
N GLN A 77 16.40 6.61 4.44
CA GLN A 77 17.41 7.39 5.15
C GLN A 77 18.10 6.60 6.27
N LEU A 78 17.40 5.65 6.89
CA LEU A 78 17.93 4.75 7.91
C LEU A 78 18.62 3.50 7.32
N HIS A 79 18.74 3.39 5.99
CA HIS A 79 19.31 2.23 5.30
C HIS A 79 18.58 0.89 5.58
N ILE A 80 17.29 0.94 5.88
CA ILE A 80 16.44 -0.26 6.05
C ILE A 80 16.11 -0.87 4.67
N HIS A 81 16.02 -0.04 3.63
CA HIS A 81 15.92 -0.47 2.24
C HIS A 81 16.45 0.61 1.29
N GLU A 82 16.68 0.25 0.02
CA GLU A 82 17.16 1.18 -1.02
C GLU A 82 16.17 1.34 -2.20
N LYS A 83 14.96 0.80 -2.03
CA LYS A 83 13.91 0.80 -3.08
C LYS A 83 13.52 2.23 -3.48
N PRO A 84 13.42 2.55 -4.78
CA PRO A 84 13.11 3.89 -5.25
C PRO A 84 11.70 4.33 -4.86
N ILE A 85 11.57 5.61 -4.51
CA ILE A 85 10.30 6.26 -4.16
C ILE A 85 10.07 7.42 -5.15
N LYS A 86 8.87 7.51 -5.72
CA LYS A 86 8.44 8.60 -6.62
C LYS A 86 7.17 9.26 -6.11
N CYS A 87 7.10 10.58 -6.22
CA CYS A 87 5.96 11.42 -5.85
C CYS A 87 5.45 12.23 -7.03
#